data_AF-A0A512BI80-F1
#
_entry.id   AF-A0A512BI80-F1
#
_cell.length_a   1.000
_cell.length_b   1.000
_cell.length_c   1.000
_cell.angle_alpha   90.00
_cell.angle_beta   90.00
_cell.angle_gamma   90.00
#
_symmetry.space_group_name_H-M   'P 1'
#
loop_
_entity.id
_entity.type
_entity.pdbx_description
1 polymer ?
#
loop_
_entity_poly.entity_id
_entity_poly.type
_entity_poly.pdbx_seq_one_letter_code
_entity_poly.pdbx_strand_id
1 'polypeptide(L)'
;MKKIFTVSVALLTYVLSIAQPPSVPATAGSSFGEKVTADKAITIDQLQSLLLSKNEGSRKADVKIKGVVTDVCTMEGCWIKVQSPDGKMMVKMKDHQFAVPVALNGKTVVIAGEAEEKITSVEQLKHFAMDAGKSKEEIAAIKEAKKEIVIDAKGVLVL
;
A
#
# COMPACT_ATOMS: atom_id res chain seq x y z
N MET A 1 51.10 41.17 16.99
CA MET A 1 50.10 41.62 15.97
C MET A 1 50.05 40.51 14.92
N LYS A 2 48.96 39.84 14.56
CA LYS A 2 47.52 39.93 14.78
C LYS A 2 47.01 38.48 14.70
N LYS A 3 46.17 38.06 15.65
CA LYS A 3 45.48 36.77 15.65
C LYS A 3 44.43 36.81 14.54
N ILE A 4 44.38 35.81 13.65
CA ILE A 4 43.23 35.62 12.76
C ILE A 4 42.81 34.16 12.91
N PHE A 5 41.74 33.99 13.68
CA PHE A 5 41.10 32.72 13.99
C PHE A 5 39.92 32.60 13.03
N THR A 6 40.12 31.96 11.88
CA THR A 6 39.04 31.72 10.91
C THR A 6 38.36 30.41 11.29
N VAL A 7 37.31 30.52 12.11
CA VAL A 7 36.37 29.40 12.35
C VAL A 7 35.42 29.36 11.16
N SER A 8 35.72 28.52 10.18
CA SER A 8 34.77 28.15 9.14
C SER A 8 33.69 27.27 9.76
N VAL A 9 32.56 27.85 10.14
CA VAL A 9 31.34 27.12 10.50
C VAL A 9 30.76 26.53 9.21
N ALA A 10 31.11 25.28 8.93
CA ALA A 10 30.41 24.48 7.93
C ALA A 10 29.01 24.18 8.48
N LEU A 11 28.03 25.03 8.12
CA LEU A 11 26.62 24.79 8.40
C LEU A 11 26.16 23.63 7.49
N LEU A 12 26.29 22.41 8.00
CA LEU A 12 25.76 21.20 7.37
C LEU A 12 24.23 21.27 7.46
N THR A 13 23.56 21.88 6.48
CA THR A 13 22.10 21.86 6.37
C THR A 13 21.68 20.43 6.02
N TYR A 14 21.38 19.64 7.04
CA TYR A 14 20.79 18.32 6.90
C TYR A 14 19.34 18.51 6.44
N VAL A 15 19.12 18.51 5.12
CA VAL A 15 17.78 18.52 4.54
C VAL A 15 17.17 17.14 4.83
N LEU A 16 16.41 17.05 5.92
CA LEU A 16 15.53 15.92 6.18
C LEU A 16 14.42 15.95 5.14
N SER A 17 14.61 15.27 4.01
CA SER A 17 13.51 14.87 3.11
C SER A 17 12.68 13.82 3.83
N ILE A 18 11.83 14.27 4.75
CA ILE A 18 10.79 13.43 5.35
C ILE A 18 9.70 13.30 4.29
N ALA A 19 9.60 12.13 3.66
CA ALA A 19 8.58 11.81 2.68
C ALA A 19 7.22 11.70 3.38
N GLN A 20 6.58 12.84 3.67
CA GLN A 20 5.24 12.89 4.24
C GLN A 20 4.18 12.68 3.15
N PRO A 21 2.96 12.20 3.50
CA PRO A 21 1.89 12.09 2.53
C PRO A 21 1.57 13.49 1.96
N PRO A 22 1.24 13.61 0.67
CA PRO A 22 0.92 14.90 0.08
C PRO A 22 -0.30 15.52 0.77
N SER A 23 -0.21 16.81 1.12
CA SER A 23 -1.31 17.55 1.76
C SER A 23 -2.21 18.21 0.71
N VAL A 24 -2.79 17.37 -0.16
CA VAL A 24 -3.67 17.82 -1.26
C VAL A 24 -5.08 17.27 -1.08
N PRO A 25 -6.13 18.03 -1.46
CA PRO A 25 -7.49 17.52 -1.48
C PRO A 25 -7.63 16.30 -2.39
N ALA A 26 -8.40 15.30 -1.94
CA ALA A 26 -8.82 14.17 -2.73
C ALA A 26 -10.23 14.43 -3.31
N THR A 27 -10.29 15.33 -4.29
CA THR A 27 -11.53 15.66 -5.00
C THR A 27 -11.79 14.69 -6.15
N ALA A 28 -13.06 14.53 -6.56
CA ALA A 28 -13.40 13.74 -7.74
C ALA A 28 -12.59 14.18 -8.96
N GLY A 29 -12.01 13.22 -9.68
CA GLY A 29 -11.11 13.45 -10.82
C GLY A 29 -9.64 13.63 -10.48
N SER A 30 -9.26 13.75 -9.20
CA SER A 30 -7.86 13.75 -8.79
C SER A 30 -7.20 12.40 -9.12
N SER A 31 -5.97 12.43 -9.64
CA SER A 31 -5.20 11.23 -9.99
C SER A 31 -3.83 11.26 -9.34
N PHE A 32 -3.34 10.10 -8.92
CA PHE A 32 -2.02 9.90 -8.31
C PHE A 32 -1.31 8.75 -9.02
N GLY A 33 0.00 8.87 -9.25
CA GLY A 33 0.75 7.92 -10.07
C GLY A 33 0.45 8.06 -11.56
N GLU A 34 0.44 6.95 -12.28
CA GLU A 34 0.04 6.92 -13.69
C GLU A 34 -1.41 7.37 -13.90
N LYS A 35 -1.72 7.84 -15.11
CA LYS A 35 -3.08 8.26 -15.45
C LYS A 35 -4.01 7.07 -15.49
N VAL A 36 -5.06 7.09 -14.65
CA VAL A 36 -6.08 6.04 -14.58
C VAL A 36 -7.42 6.53 -15.12
N THR A 37 -8.16 5.63 -15.74
CA THR A 37 -9.51 5.85 -16.24
C THR A 37 -10.49 4.87 -15.60
N ALA A 38 -11.74 5.30 -15.41
CA ALA A 38 -12.75 4.50 -14.71
C ALA A 38 -13.38 3.38 -15.56
N ASP A 39 -13.15 3.35 -16.87
CA ASP A 39 -13.69 2.31 -17.75
C ASP A 39 -13.17 0.93 -17.32
N LYS A 40 -13.99 -0.11 -17.50
CA LYS A 40 -13.62 -1.52 -17.27
C LYS A 40 -13.09 -1.81 -15.85
N ALA A 41 -13.31 -0.93 -14.88
CA ALA A 41 -12.96 -1.19 -13.50
C ALA A 41 -13.89 -2.28 -12.94
N ILE A 42 -13.31 -3.35 -12.41
CA ILE A 42 -14.04 -4.44 -11.77
C ILE A 42 -14.21 -4.18 -10.26
N THR A 43 -15.16 -4.86 -9.65
CA THR A 43 -15.32 -4.88 -8.19
C THR A 43 -14.27 -5.78 -7.53
N ILE A 44 -14.13 -5.66 -6.21
CA ILE A 44 -13.22 -6.50 -5.43
C ILE A 44 -13.67 -7.98 -5.44
N ASP A 45 -14.99 -8.25 -5.46
CA ASP A 45 -15.54 -9.61 -5.62
C ASP A 45 -15.12 -10.23 -6.96
N GLN A 46 -15.19 -9.44 -8.03
CA GLN A 46 -14.78 -9.88 -9.37
C GLN A 46 -13.27 -10.11 -9.44
N LEU A 47 -12.47 -9.33 -8.71
CA LEU A 47 -11.02 -9.56 -8.62
C LEU A 47 -10.71 -10.93 -8.01
N GLN A 48 -11.38 -11.29 -6.91
CA GLN A 48 -11.17 -12.59 -6.28
C GLN A 48 -11.49 -13.74 -7.26
N SER A 49 -12.61 -13.64 -7.96
CA SER A 49 -13.01 -14.62 -8.98
C SER A 49 -12.02 -14.71 -10.14
N LEU A 50 -11.49 -13.57 -10.61
CA LEU A 50 -10.48 -13.49 -11.66
C LEU A 50 -9.16 -14.16 -11.26
N LEU A 51 -8.71 -13.96 -10.01
CA LEU A 51 -7.48 -14.58 -9.52
C LEU A 51 -7.65 -16.09 -9.31
N LEU A 52 -8.82 -16.53 -8.81
CA LEU A 52 -9.12 -17.95 -8.65
C LEU A 52 -9.21 -18.71 -9.98
N SER A 53 -9.54 -18.02 -11.09
CA SER A 53 -9.50 -18.63 -12.42
C SER A 53 -8.09 -18.81 -12.98
N LYS A 54 -7.05 -18.35 -12.27
CA LYS A 54 -5.62 -18.57 -12.61
C LYS A 54 -5.09 -19.78 -11.85
N ASN A 55 -4.01 -20.37 -12.37
CA ASN A 55 -3.30 -21.48 -11.73
C ASN A 55 -2.83 -21.10 -10.31
N GLU A 56 -2.89 -22.07 -9.38
CA GLU A 56 -2.70 -21.89 -7.92
C GLU A 56 -1.29 -21.41 -7.50
N GLY A 57 -0.33 -21.26 -8.43
CA GLY A 57 0.99 -20.66 -8.20
C GLY A 57 1.31 -19.45 -9.09
N SER A 58 0.33 -18.94 -9.85
CA SER A 58 0.52 -17.82 -10.78
C SER A 58 -0.71 -16.91 -10.81
N ARG A 59 -1.38 -16.76 -9.66
CA ARG A 59 -2.53 -15.89 -9.49
C ARG A 59 -2.07 -14.43 -9.44
N LYS A 60 -1.69 -13.93 -10.61
CA LYS A 60 -1.37 -12.53 -10.88
C LYS A 60 -2.17 -12.02 -12.08
N ALA A 61 -2.56 -10.76 -12.04
CA ALA A 61 -3.20 -10.10 -13.17
C ALA A 61 -3.04 -8.58 -13.09
N ASP A 62 -2.83 -7.94 -14.24
CA ASP A 62 -3.08 -6.50 -14.38
C ASP A 62 -4.59 -6.24 -14.32
N VAL A 63 -4.99 -5.35 -13.41
CA VAL A 63 -6.40 -5.06 -13.13
C VAL A 63 -6.65 -3.57 -12.95
N LYS A 64 -7.90 -3.18 -13.21
CA LYS A 64 -8.47 -1.92 -12.72
C LYS A 64 -9.58 -2.28 -11.75
N ILE A 65 -9.48 -1.87 -10.49
CA ILE A 65 -10.50 -2.14 -9.49
C ILE A 65 -11.14 -0.86 -8.99
N LYS A 66 -12.43 -0.92 -8.64
CA LYS A 66 -13.13 0.13 -7.92
C LYS A 66 -13.31 -0.29 -6.47
N GLY A 67 -12.95 0.57 -5.53
CA GLY A 67 -13.06 0.29 -4.09
C GLY A 67 -13.16 1.53 -3.23
N VAL A 68 -13.57 1.34 -1.98
CA VAL A 68 -13.63 2.40 -0.96
C VAL A 68 -12.37 2.32 -0.10
N VAL A 69 -11.63 3.41 0.01
CA VAL A 69 -10.43 3.50 0.84
C VAL A 69 -10.83 3.57 2.31
N THR A 70 -10.27 2.69 3.13
CA THR A 70 -10.54 2.64 4.57
C THR A 70 -9.41 3.21 5.41
N ASP A 71 -8.17 3.08 4.93
CA ASP A 71 -6.98 3.54 5.64
C ASP A 71 -5.93 4.00 4.63
N VAL A 72 -5.16 5.01 5.01
CA VAL A 72 -3.98 5.49 4.27
C VAL A 72 -2.79 5.47 5.23
N CYS A 73 -1.62 5.09 4.73
CA CYS A 73 -0.37 5.26 5.47
C CYS A 73 -0.18 6.74 5.85
N THR A 74 -0.29 7.06 7.13
CA THR A 74 -0.14 8.45 7.62
C THR A 74 1.31 8.92 7.65
N MET A 75 2.27 7.99 7.57
CA MET A 75 3.70 8.32 7.59
C MET A 75 4.17 8.84 6.24
N GLU A 76 3.82 8.14 5.15
CA GLU A 76 4.38 8.44 3.82
C GLU A 76 3.34 8.42 2.69
N GLY A 77 2.13 7.92 2.94
CA GLY A 77 1.14 7.72 1.87
C GLY A 77 1.53 6.61 0.87
N CYS A 78 2.45 5.72 1.25
CA CYS A 78 2.99 4.66 0.38
C CYS A 78 2.08 3.42 0.23
N TRP A 79 1.01 3.34 1.02
CA TRP A 79 -0.01 2.30 0.90
C TRP A 79 -1.37 2.81 1.35
N ILE A 80 -2.41 2.13 0.88
CA ILE A 80 -3.79 2.28 1.33
C ILE A 80 -4.40 0.90 1.61
N LYS A 81 -5.48 0.89 2.38
CA LYS A 81 -6.37 -0.27 2.47
C LYS A 81 -7.70 0.07 1.84
N VAL A 82 -8.28 -0.89 1.15
CA VAL A 82 -9.62 -0.80 0.57
C VAL A 82 -10.55 -1.83 1.19
N GLN A 83 -11.83 -1.49 1.30
CA GLN A 83 -12.84 -2.38 1.84
C GLN A 83 -12.98 -3.63 0.97
N SER A 84 -13.01 -4.81 1.59
CA SER A 84 -13.14 -6.12 0.94
C SER A 84 -14.21 -6.94 1.69
N PRO A 85 -14.86 -7.94 1.05
CA PRO A 85 -15.78 -8.84 1.76
C PRO A 85 -15.13 -9.51 2.98
N ASP A 86 -13.87 -9.89 2.85
CA ASP A 86 -13.08 -10.54 3.91
C ASP A 86 -12.38 -9.52 4.84
N GLY A 87 -12.79 -8.24 4.80
CA GLY A 87 -12.29 -7.16 5.65
C GLY A 87 -11.62 -6.04 4.88
N LYS A 88 -10.29 -5.98 4.91
CA LYS A 88 -9.52 -4.90 4.28
C LYS A 88 -8.41 -5.47 3.42
N MET A 89 -8.35 -5.06 2.16
CA MET A 89 -7.31 -5.46 1.20
C MET A 89 -6.23 -4.39 1.11
N MET A 90 -4.96 -4.80 1.16
CA MET A 90 -3.82 -3.89 1.10
C MET A 90 -3.47 -3.55 -0.35
N VAL A 91 -3.24 -2.26 -0.61
CA VAL A 91 -2.81 -1.73 -1.91
C VAL A 91 -1.57 -0.88 -1.68
N LYS A 92 -0.46 -1.24 -2.30
CA LYS A 92 0.83 -0.54 -2.19
C LYS A 92 1.06 0.29 -3.43
N MET A 93 1.70 1.44 -3.27
CA MET A 93 2.16 2.21 -4.43
C MET A 93 3.37 1.49 -5.04
N LYS A 94 3.28 1.13 -6.31
CA LYS A 94 4.30 0.31 -6.99
C LYS A 94 5.67 0.98 -6.87
N ASP A 95 6.65 0.20 -6.41
CA ASP A 95 8.04 0.62 -6.23
C ASP A 95 8.22 1.93 -5.43
N HIS A 96 7.24 2.29 -4.58
CA HIS A 96 7.19 3.58 -3.88
C HIS A 96 7.29 4.81 -4.81
N GLN A 97 6.87 4.66 -6.08
CA GLN A 97 7.02 5.70 -7.11
C GLN A 97 6.17 6.95 -6.89
N PHE A 98 5.12 6.83 -6.07
CA PHE A 98 4.24 7.94 -5.71
C PHE A 98 3.63 7.72 -4.33
N ALA A 99 3.07 8.79 -3.78
CA ALA A 99 2.35 8.81 -2.52
C ALA A 99 0.95 9.38 -2.72
N VAL A 100 0.04 9.00 -1.82
CA VAL A 100 -1.35 9.49 -1.84
C VAL A 100 -1.70 10.24 -0.55
N PRO A 101 -2.62 11.23 -0.61
CA PRO A 101 -2.99 12.02 0.56
C PRO A 101 -3.81 11.18 1.53
N VAL A 102 -3.66 11.46 2.83
CA VAL A 102 -4.53 10.88 3.88
C VAL A 102 -6.01 11.22 3.65
N ALA A 103 -6.29 12.30 2.91
CA ALA A 103 -7.62 12.70 2.47
C ALA A 103 -8.34 11.65 1.59
N LEU A 104 -7.66 10.60 1.13
CA LEU A 104 -8.32 9.47 0.46
C LEU A 104 -9.20 8.64 1.40
N ASN A 105 -9.03 8.70 2.73
CA ASN A 105 -9.87 7.95 3.65
C ASN A 105 -11.36 8.20 3.41
N GLY A 106 -12.13 7.13 3.24
CA GLY A 106 -13.57 7.16 2.93
C GLY A 106 -13.91 7.49 1.47
N LYS A 107 -12.94 7.76 0.60
CA LYS A 107 -13.18 8.05 -0.82
C LYS A 107 -13.35 6.75 -1.61
N THR A 108 -14.17 6.84 -2.65
CA THR A 108 -14.23 5.79 -3.68
C THR A 108 -13.17 6.08 -4.72
N VAL A 109 -12.37 5.08 -5.07
CA VAL A 109 -11.27 5.22 -6.01
C VAL A 109 -11.30 4.11 -7.05
N VAL A 110 -10.68 4.38 -8.20
CA VAL A 110 -10.27 3.37 -9.17
C VAL A 110 -8.76 3.20 -9.07
N ILE A 111 -8.31 1.98 -8.87
CA ILE A 111 -6.89 1.62 -8.74
C ILE A 111 -6.52 0.77 -9.94
N ALA A 112 -5.50 1.20 -10.69
CA ALA A 112 -4.88 0.40 -11.74
C ALA A 112 -3.56 -0.17 -11.22
N GLY A 113 -3.35 -1.47 -11.38
CA GLY A 113 -2.16 -2.12 -10.86
C GLY A 113 -2.09 -3.61 -11.15
N GLU A 114 -1.04 -4.25 -10.64
CA GLU A 114 -0.91 -5.71 -10.65
C GLU A 114 -1.45 -6.26 -9.34
N ALA A 115 -2.46 -7.13 -9.42
CA ALA A 115 -2.98 -7.86 -8.28
C ALA A 115 -2.34 -9.25 -8.20
N GLU A 116 -1.98 -9.68 -7.00
CA GLU A 116 -1.41 -10.99 -6.71
C GLU A 116 -2.07 -11.62 -5.50
N GLU A 117 -2.40 -12.92 -5.57
CA GLU A 117 -2.68 -13.72 -4.37
C GLU A 117 -1.36 -14.13 -3.73
N LYS A 118 -1.11 -13.62 -2.52
CA LYS A 118 0.03 -13.98 -1.70
C LYS A 118 -0.39 -15.02 -0.67
N ILE A 119 0.34 -16.13 -0.64
CA ILE A 119 0.19 -17.18 0.37
C ILE A 119 1.37 -17.07 1.34
N THR A 120 1.08 -16.88 2.62
CA THR A 120 2.08 -16.92 3.70
C THR A 120 1.89 -18.22 4.47
N SER A 121 2.93 -19.05 4.54
CA SER A 121 2.85 -20.35 5.19
C SER A 121 2.66 -20.22 6.71
N VAL A 122 2.13 -21.27 7.35
CA VAL A 122 2.02 -21.34 8.82
C VAL A 122 3.37 -21.09 9.49
N GLU A 123 4.44 -21.66 8.94
CA GLU A 123 5.80 -21.49 9.46
C GLU A 123 6.26 -20.03 9.39
N GLN A 124 6.07 -19.36 8.26
CA GLN A 124 6.41 -17.95 8.10
C GLN A 124 5.58 -17.06 9.04
N LEU A 125 4.28 -17.34 9.19
CA LEU A 125 3.42 -16.61 10.11
C LEU A 125 3.86 -16.79 11.57
N LYS A 126 4.29 -17.99 11.96
CA LYS A 126 4.84 -18.25 13.29
C LYS A 126 6.15 -17.50 13.51
N HIS A 127 7.04 -17.47 12.51
CA HIS A 127 8.27 -16.66 12.56
C HIS A 127 7.96 -15.18 12.75
N PHE A 128 7.03 -14.62 11.96
CA PHE A 128 6.62 -13.22 12.10
C PHE A 128 6.00 -12.92 13.48
N ALA A 129 5.22 -13.85 14.04
CA ALA A 129 4.67 -13.70 15.38
C ALA A 129 5.75 -13.75 16.46
N MET A 130 6.77 -14.60 16.31
CA MET A 130 7.95 -14.63 17.20
C MET A 130 8.72 -13.31 17.15
N ASP A 131 9.01 -12.79 15.96
CA ASP A 131 9.69 -11.50 15.78
C ASP A 131 8.88 -10.34 16.37
N ALA A 132 7.55 -10.42 16.28
CA ALA A 132 6.62 -9.46 16.87
C ALA A 132 6.44 -9.60 18.39
N GLY A 133 7.15 -10.54 19.04
CA GLY A 133 7.10 -10.74 20.49
C GLY A 133 5.78 -11.32 21.01
N LYS A 134 5.05 -12.06 20.18
CA LYS A 134 3.78 -12.69 20.56
C LYS A 134 3.98 -13.84 21.56
N SER A 135 2.95 -14.13 22.35
CA SER A 135 2.98 -15.24 23.32
C SER A 135 3.07 -16.60 22.63
N LYS A 136 3.56 -17.62 23.35
CA LYS A 136 3.65 -19.00 22.83
C LYS A 136 2.26 -19.53 22.45
N GLU A 137 1.24 -19.14 23.20
CA GLU A 137 -0.15 -19.50 23.00
C GLU A 137 -0.69 -18.89 21.69
N GLU A 138 -0.41 -17.61 21.43
CA GLU A 138 -0.77 -16.94 20.16
C GLU A 138 -0.06 -17.57 18.95
N ILE A 139 1.23 -17.90 19.09
CA ILE A 139 2.00 -18.56 18.02
C ILE A 139 1.45 -19.97 17.75
N ALA A 140 1.10 -20.72 18.80
CA ALA A 140 0.52 -22.06 18.68
C ALA A 140 -0.89 -22.05 18.05
N ALA A 141 -1.62 -20.94 18.17
CA ALA A 141 -2.94 -20.77 17.55
C ALA A 141 -2.88 -20.62 16.01
N ILE A 142 -1.71 -20.29 15.45
CA ILE A 142 -1.51 -20.19 13.99
C ILE A 142 -1.48 -21.60 13.39
N LYS A 143 -2.61 -22.03 12.81
CA LYS A 143 -2.80 -23.38 12.24
C LYS A 143 -3.00 -23.41 10.73
N GLU A 144 -3.29 -22.27 10.12
CA GLU A 144 -3.62 -22.17 8.70
C GLU A 144 -2.74 -21.14 8.00
N ALA A 145 -2.45 -21.41 6.72
CA ALA A 145 -1.75 -20.46 5.88
C ALA A 145 -2.66 -19.25 5.60
N LYS A 146 -2.07 -18.06 5.54
CA LYS A 146 -2.80 -16.84 5.27
C LYS A 146 -2.75 -16.54 3.77
N LYS A 147 -3.93 -16.46 3.15
CA LYS A 147 -4.09 -16.02 1.76
C LYS A 147 -4.53 -14.56 1.76
N GLU A 148 -3.80 -13.72 1.05
CA GLU A 148 -4.11 -12.28 0.95
C GLU A 148 -3.98 -11.86 -0.50
N ILE A 149 -4.92 -11.05 -0.97
CA ILE A 149 -4.73 -10.35 -2.23
C ILE A 149 -4.01 -9.04 -1.93
N VAL A 150 -2.92 -8.78 -2.66
CA VAL A 150 -2.17 -7.53 -2.59
C VAL A 150 -2.15 -6.92 -3.99
N ILE A 151 -2.23 -5.59 -4.06
CA ILE A 151 -2.13 -4.87 -5.33
C ILE A 151 -0.95 -3.92 -5.27
N ASP A 152 -0.08 -3.99 -6.28
CA ASP A 152 0.91 -2.97 -6.58
C ASP A 152 0.30 -1.97 -7.57
N ALA A 153 -0.17 -0.85 -7.04
CA ALA A 153 -0.84 0.21 -7.77
C ALA A 153 0.15 1.01 -8.62
N LYS A 154 -0.13 1.08 -9.92
CA LYS A 154 0.53 1.98 -10.88
C LYS A 154 -0.09 3.38 -10.85
N GLY A 155 -1.39 3.46 -10.54
CA GLY A 155 -2.09 4.73 -10.36
C GLY A 155 -3.43 4.59 -9.63
N VAL A 156 -3.92 5.71 -9.12
CA VAL A 156 -5.17 5.84 -8.36
C VAL A 156 -5.95 7.06 -8.84
N LEU A 157 -7.21 6.87 -9.22
CA LEU A 157 -8.17 7.91 -9.59
C LEU A 157 -9.23 8.04 -8.50
N VAL A 158 -9.49 9.25 -8.03
CA VAL A 158 -10.60 9.55 -7.11
C VAL A 158 -11.88 9.74 -7.91
N LEU A 159 -12.95 9.05 -7.52
CA LEU A 159 -14.28 9.19 -8.11
C LEU A 159 -15.13 10.26 -7.42
#